data_AF-A0A7I7S5J3-F1
#
_entry.id   AF-A0A7I7S5J3-F1
#
_cell.length_a   1.000
_cell.length_b   1.000
_cell.length_c   1.000
_cell.angle_alpha   90.00
_cell.angle_beta   90.00
_cell.angle_gamma   90.00
#
_symmetry.space_group_name_H-M   'P 1'
#
loop_
_entity.id
_entity.type
_entity.pdbx_description
1 polymer ?
#
loop_
_entity_poly.entity_id
_entity_poly.type
_entity_poly.pdbx_seq_one_letter_code
_entity_poly.pdbx_strand_id
1 'polypeptide(L)'
;MSGMALFGGSDDDLQRRVDALEQRVVALERALSHAGIDRTVPTPAGEFHDGWISAEVRALVTAGKKLEAIKLLREQTGIGLKEAKDAVDRL
;
A
#
# COMPACT_ATOMS: atom_id res chain seq x y z
N MET A 1 7.32 35.26 -26.36
CA MET A 1 6.85 35.28 -24.96
C MET A 1 6.90 33.85 -24.47
N SER A 2 7.85 33.55 -23.59
CA SER A 2 8.20 32.20 -23.13
C SER A 2 7.49 31.94 -21.80
N GLY A 3 6.90 30.76 -21.61
CA GLY A 3 6.34 30.40 -20.31
C GLY A 3 5.43 29.19 -20.35
N MET A 4 6.00 27.98 -20.28
CA MET A 4 5.33 26.78 -19.74
C MET A 4 6.32 25.60 -19.67
N ALA A 5 7.09 25.50 -18.58
CA ALA A 5 7.88 24.31 -18.26
C ALA A 5 8.23 24.29 -16.77
N LEU A 6 7.24 24.08 -15.89
CA LEU A 6 7.48 24.02 -14.44
C LEU A 6 6.77 22.86 -13.71
N PHE A 7 6.16 21.91 -14.42
CA PHE A 7 5.49 20.75 -13.81
C PHE A 7 6.26 19.41 -13.91
N GLY A 8 7.42 19.36 -14.58
CA GLY A 8 8.18 18.11 -14.75
C GLY A 8 8.85 17.60 -13.47
N GLY A 9 9.39 18.48 -12.64
CA GLY A 9 10.25 18.09 -11.51
C GLY A 9 9.62 17.11 -10.53
N SER A 10 8.36 17.33 -10.13
CA SER A 10 7.68 16.46 -9.15
C SER A 10 7.38 15.06 -9.69
N ASP A 11 7.06 14.96 -10.98
CA ASP A 11 6.78 13.69 -11.64
C ASP A 11 8.10 12.93 -11.89
N ASP A 12 9.13 13.65 -12.36
CA ASP A 12 10.50 13.12 -12.52
C ASP A 12 11.09 12.62 -11.19
N ASP A 13 10.90 13.35 -10.08
CA ASP A 13 11.36 12.95 -8.74
C ASP A 13 10.59 11.72 -8.23
N LEU A 14 9.29 11.64 -8.49
CA LEU A 14 8.49 10.45 -8.19
C LEU A 14 8.97 9.27 -9.00
N GLN A 15 9.19 9.45 -10.30
CA GLN A 15 9.65 8.40 -11.20
C GLN A 15 11.00 7.85 -10.73
N ARG A 16 11.96 8.73 -10.44
CA ARG A 16 13.28 8.33 -9.89
C ARG A 16 13.18 7.57 -8.57
N ARG A 17 12.26 7.98 -7.70
CA ARG A 17 12.02 7.30 -6.41
C ARG A 17 11.41 5.92 -6.62
N VAL A 18 10.49 5.77 -7.58
CA VAL A 18 9.92 4.48 -7.97
C VAL A 18 11.01 3.58 -8.53
N ASP A 19 11.79 4.05 -9.50
CA ASP A 19 12.90 3.29 -10.09
C ASP A 19 13.88 2.80 -8.99
N ALA A 20 14.24 3.68 -8.04
CA ALA A 20 15.12 3.32 -6.93
C ALA A 20 14.50 2.28 -5.98
N LEU A 21 13.19 2.36 -5.72
CA LEU A 21 12.46 1.38 -4.94
C LEU A 21 12.41 0.03 -5.65
N GLU A 22 12.12 0.02 -6.95
CA GLU A 22 12.11 -1.18 -7.77
C GLU A 22 13.47 -1.89 -7.77
N GLN A 23 14.56 -1.13 -7.97
CA GLN A 23 15.91 -1.68 -7.88
C GLN A 23 16.19 -2.29 -6.50
N ARG A 24 15.71 -1.64 -5.43
CA ARG A 24 15.89 -2.15 -4.07
C ARG A 24 15.09 -3.42 -3.81
N VAL A 25 13.88 -3.54 -4.34
CA VAL A 25 13.07 -4.75 -4.26
C VAL A 25 13.79 -5.91 -4.96
N VAL A 26 14.26 -5.71 -6.19
CA VAL A 26 15.02 -6.74 -6.93
C VAL A 26 16.26 -7.20 -6.16
N ALA A 27 16.99 -6.28 -5.54
CA ALA A 27 18.16 -6.63 -4.73
C ALA A 27 17.79 -7.45 -3.48
N LEU A 28 16.69 -7.08 -2.80
CA LEU A 28 16.18 -7.81 -1.64
C LEU A 28 15.68 -9.21 -2.01
N GLU A 29 14.92 -9.33 -3.10
CA GLU A 29 14.44 -10.62 -3.60
C GLU A 29 15.60 -11.54 -3.93
N ARG A 30 16.62 -11.04 -4.64
CA ARG A 30 17.86 -11.80 -4.89
C ARG A 30 18.51 -12.24 -3.58
N ALA A 31 18.72 -11.33 -2.62
CA ALA A 31 19.35 -11.67 -1.35
C ALA A 31 18.57 -12.75 -0.56
N LEU A 32 17.23 -12.68 -0.58
CA LEU A 32 16.35 -13.66 0.05
C LEU A 32 16.42 -15.03 -0.63
N SER A 33 16.47 -15.09 -1.96
CA SER A 33 16.67 -16.34 -2.70
C SER A 33 18.00 -17.01 -2.32
N HIS A 34 19.07 -16.24 -2.14
CA HIS A 34 20.37 -16.78 -1.72
C HIS A 34 20.35 -17.31 -0.28
N ALA A 35 19.46 -16.79 0.57
CA ALA A 35 19.28 -17.25 1.95
C ALA A 35 18.40 -18.50 2.08
N GLY A 36 17.88 -19.05 0.96
CA GLY A 36 16.99 -20.21 0.98
C GLY A 36 15.62 -19.94 1.60
N ILE A 37 15.27 -18.66 1.76
CA ILE A 37 13.94 -18.23 2.18
C ILE A 37 13.09 -18.24 0.91
N ASP A 38 12.36 -19.34 0.68
CA ASP A 38 11.34 -19.43 -0.37
C ASP A 38 10.18 -18.52 0.02
N ARG A 39 10.35 -17.23 -0.24
CA ARG A 39 9.27 -16.26 -0.10
C ARG A 39 8.44 -16.42 -1.35
N THR A 40 7.35 -17.18 -1.24
CA THR A 40 6.23 -17.08 -2.18
C THR A 40 5.95 -15.60 -2.37
N VAL A 41 6.30 -15.04 -3.53
CA VAL A 41 6.08 -13.64 -3.85
C VAL A 41 4.60 -13.38 -3.58
N PRO A 42 4.21 -12.54 -2.60
CA PRO A 42 2.82 -12.19 -2.43
C PRO A 42 2.38 -11.56 -3.75
N THR A 43 1.31 -12.09 -4.33
CA THR A 43 0.74 -11.65 -5.60
C THR A 43 0.80 -10.12 -5.74
N PRO A 44 1.52 -9.58 -6.74
CA PRO A 44 1.77 -8.15 -6.80
C PRO A 44 0.51 -7.33 -7.14
N ALA A 45 0.36 -6.26 -6.35
CA ALA A 45 -0.15 -4.94 -6.71
C ALA A 45 -1.53 -4.85 -7.38
N GLY A 46 -2.59 -5.05 -6.59
CA GLY A 46 -3.94 -4.62 -6.97
C GLY A 46 -5.03 -5.03 -5.98
N GLU A 47 -4.81 -6.10 -5.22
CA GLU A 47 -5.82 -6.61 -4.29
C GLU A 47 -5.47 -6.22 -2.85
N PHE A 48 -6.38 -5.46 -2.23
CA PHE A 48 -6.31 -5.14 -0.81
C PHE A 48 -6.40 -6.42 0.03
N HIS A 49 -5.32 -6.81 0.70
CA HIS A 49 -5.26 -8.00 1.54
C HIS A 49 -5.32 -7.66 3.03
N ASP A 50 -5.92 -8.54 3.85
CA ASP A 50 -6.24 -8.31 5.27
C ASP A 50 -5.00 -8.07 6.17
N GLY A 51 -3.81 -8.31 5.64
CA GLY A 51 -2.53 -7.95 6.26
C GLY A 51 -2.25 -6.44 6.31
N TRP A 52 -2.97 -5.62 5.53
CA TRP A 52 -2.86 -4.15 5.58
C TRP A 52 -3.76 -3.51 6.64
N ILE A 53 -4.64 -4.30 7.27
CA ILE A 53 -5.56 -3.83 8.30
C ILE A 53 -4.80 -3.74 9.63
N SER A 54 -4.65 -2.52 10.14
CA SER A 54 -3.98 -2.27 11.42
C SER A 54 -4.74 -2.88 12.61
N ALA A 55 -4.01 -3.12 13.71
CA ALA A 55 -4.59 -3.62 14.95
C ALA A 55 -5.69 -2.70 15.50
N GLU A 56 -5.52 -1.39 15.38
CA GLU A 56 -6.53 -0.38 15.74
C GLU A 56 -7.85 -0.59 14.98
N VAL A 57 -7.79 -0.79 13.65
CA VAL A 57 -8.99 -1.02 12.83
C VAL A 57 -9.69 -2.30 13.29
N ARG A 58 -8.95 -3.37 13.56
CA ARG A 58 -9.51 -4.62 14.09
C ARG A 58 -10.18 -4.42 15.45
N ALA A 59 -9.54 -3.68 16.36
CA ALA A 59 -10.12 -3.36 17.66
C ALA A 59 -11.43 -2.57 17.55
N LEU A 60 -11.51 -1.62 16.60
CA LEU A 60 -12.75 -0.87 16.32
C LEU A 60 -13.86 -1.77 15.78
N VAL A 61 -13.53 -2.76 14.93
CA VAL A 61 -14.51 -3.75 14.45
C VAL A 61 -15.01 -4.62 15.60
N THR A 62 -14.12 -5.14 16.44
CA THR A 62 -14.50 -5.94 17.62
C THR A 62 -15.34 -5.14 18.61
N ALA A 63 -15.10 -3.82 18.72
CA ALA A 63 -15.92 -2.90 19.53
C ALA A 63 -17.27 -2.52 18.88
N GLY A 64 -17.61 -3.06 17.71
CA GLY A 64 -18.85 -2.76 16.98
C GLY A 64 -18.84 -1.41 16.26
N LYS A 65 -17.71 -0.69 16.25
CA LYS A 65 -17.54 0.64 15.67
C LYS A 65 -17.13 0.59 14.20
N LYS A 66 -17.91 -0.11 13.37
CA LYS A 66 -17.58 -0.34 11.94
C LYS A 66 -17.35 0.95 11.14
N LEU A 67 -18.11 2.01 11.39
CA LEU A 67 -17.95 3.27 10.67
C LEU A 67 -16.61 3.95 10.98
N GLU A 68 -16.18 3.93 12.25
CA GLU A 68 -14.86 4.44 12.64
C GLU A 68 -13.74 3.56 12.07
N ALA A 69 -13.92 2.24 12.07
CA ALA A 69 -12.98 1.31 11.45
C ALA A 69 -12.79 1.59 9.95
N ILE A 70 -13.89 1.78 9.20
CA ILE A 70 -13.85 2.12 7.77
C ILE A 70 -13.15 3.47 7.55
N LYS A 71 -13.46 4.48 8.38
CA LYS A 71 -12.84 5.80 8.26
C LYS A 71 -11.33 5.72 8.49
N LEU A 72 -10.92 5.08 9.58
CA LEU A 72 -9.51 4.92 9.94
C LEU A 72 -8.76 4.10 8.88
N LEU A 73 -9.35 3.03 8.38
CA LEU A 73 -8.75 2.21 7.33
C LEU A 73 -8.48 3.02 6.06
N ARG A 74 -9.42 3.87 5.65
CA ARG A 74 -9.25 4.76 4.49
C ARG A 74 -8.19 5.83 4.72
N GLU A 75 -8.12 6.39 5.93
CA GLU A 75 -7.08 7.38 6.27
C GLU A 75 -5.68 6.75 6.27
N GLN A 76 -5.56 5.48 6.66
CA GLN A 76 -4.28 4.76 6.70
C GLN A 76 -3.83 4.27 5.32
N THR A 77 -4.74 3.80 4.48
CA THR A 77 -4.38 3.09 3.23
C THR A 77 -4.76 3.83 1.96
N GLY A 78 -5.61 4.86 2.04
CA GLY A 78 -6.06 5.66 0.88
C GLY A 78 -7.05 4.96 -0.05
N ILE A 79 -7.56 3.78 0.32
CA ILE A 79 -8.48 3.00 -0.53
C ILE A 79 -9.87 3.62 -0.69
N GLY A 80 -10.57 3.16 -1.72
CA GLY A 80 -11.95 3.52 -1.97
C GLY A 80 -12.88 3.12 -0.82
N LEU A 81 -14.00 3.83 -0.68
CA LEU A 81 -14.98 3.55 0.37
C LEU A 81 -15.54 2.12 0.28
N LYS A 82 -15.72 1.63 -0.95
CA LYS A 82 -16.19 0.27 -1.23
C LYS A 82 -15.21 -0.77 -0.69
N GLU A 83 -13.94 -0.64 -1.04
CA GLU A 83 -12.88 -1.56 -0.60
C GLU A 83 -12.71 -1.54 0.91
N ALA A 84 -12.78 -0.36 1.53
CA ALA A 84 -12.67 -0.24 2.97
C ALA A 84 -13.84 -0.90 3.70
N LYS A 85 -15.06 -0.76 3.17
CA LYS A 85 -16.23 -1.45 3.70
C LYS A 85 -16.07 -2.96 3.55
N ASP A 86 -15.73 -3.42 2.35
CA ASP A 86 -15.57 -4.86 2.07
C ASP A 86 -14.49 -5.48 2.96
N ALA A 87 -13.40 -4.76 3.22
CA ALA A 87 -12.36 -5.19 4.15
C ALA A 87 -12.86 -5.26 5.61
N VAL A 88 -13.58 -4.23 6.08
CA VAL A 88 -14.13 -4.21 7.45
C VAL A 88 -15.23 -5.25 7.65
N ASP A 89 -16.01 -5.58 6.63
CA ASP A 89 -17.05 -6.60 6.70
C ASP A 89 -16.50 -8.04 6.67
N ARG A 90 -15.23 -8.25 6.25
CA ARG A 90 -14.53 -9.54 6.32
C ARG A 90 -13.86 -9.81 7.68
N LEU A 91 -13.69 -8.79 8.52
CA LEU A 91 -13.11 -8.88 9.87
C LEU A 91 -14.16 -9.32 10.91
#